data_AF-A0A7Y1FL84-F1
#
_entry.id   AF-A0A7Y1FL84-F1
#
_cell.length_a   1.000
_cell.length_b   1.000
_cell.length_c   1.000
_cell.angle_alpha   90.00
_cell.angle_beta   90.00
_cell.angle_gamma   90.00
#
_symmetry.space_group_name_H-M   'P 1'
#
loop_
_entity.id
_entity.type
_entity.pdbx_description
1 polymer ?
#
loop_
_entity_poly.entity_id
_entity_poly.type
_entity_poly.pdbx_seq_one_letter_code
_entity_poly.pdbx_strand_id
1 'polypeptide(L)' 'MTSTTPKSPAESTRHREGEIRAARGTRLTAKSWMTEAPLRMLMNNLDPQVAENPT' A
#
# COMPACT_ATOMS: atom_id res chain seq x y z
N MET A 1 -9.88 34.28 3.69
CA MET A 1 -9.80 33.69 2.34
C MET A 1 -8.62 32.73 2.33
N THR A 2 -8.84 31.46 2.70
CA THR A 2 -7.77 30.44 2.66
C THR A 2 -7.67 29.92 1.24
N SER A 3 -6.64 30.36 0.52
CA SER A 3 -6.33 29.90 -0.84
C SER A 3 -5.88 28.45 -0.78
N THR A 4 -6.76 27.51 -1.07
CA THR A 4 -6.37 26.12 -1.38
C THR A 4 -5.96 26.10 -2.85
N THR A 5 -4.68 26.40 -3.12
CA THR A 5 -4.08 26.17 -4.43
C THR A 5 -4.09 24.66 -4.71
N PRO A 6 -4.69 24.18 -5.81
CA PRO A 6 -4.64 22.76 -6.15
C PRO A 6 -3.19 22.38 -6.51
N LYS A 7 -2.65 21.37 -5.80
CA LYS A 7 -1.31 20.83 -6.03
C LYS A 7 -1.23 20.26 -7.46
N SER A 8 -0.20 20.65 -8.21
CA SER A 8 0.01 20.23 -9.60
C SER A 8 0.05 18.69 -9.69
N PRO A 9 -0.54 18.06 -10.73
CA PRO A 9 -0.57 16.60 -10.89
C PRO A 9 0.83 15.95 -10.91
N ALA A 10 1.89 16.73 -11.15
CA ALA A 10 3.27 16.28 -11.17
C ALA A 10 3.92 16.10 -9.78
N GLU A 11 3.26 16.51 -8.70
CA GLU A 11 3.88 16.65 -7.38
C GLU A 11 3.41 15.57 -6.38
N SER A 12 3.09 14.38 -6.88
CA SER A 12 2.88 13.19 -6.04
C SER A 12 4.23 12.70 -5.51
N THR A 13 4.45 12.83 -4.20
CA THR A 13 5.62 12.20 -3.56
C THR A 13 5.45 10.68 -3.59
N ARG A 14 6.56 9.93 -3.74
CA ARG A 14 6.55 8.46 -3.63
C ARG A 14 6.41 7.98 -2.19
N HIS A 15 6.59 8.89 -1.23
CA HIS A 15 6.49 8.61 0.19
C HIS A 15 5.06 8.66 0.69
N ARG A 16 4.63 7.60 1.37
CA ARG A 16 3.32 7.54 2.02
C ARG A 16 3.51 7.13 3.47
N GLU A 17 2.95 7.93 4.37
CA GLU A 17 2.92 7.58 5.79
C GLU A 17 2.03 6.35 6.06
N GLY A 18 2.57 5.41 6.85
CA GLY A 18 1.85 4.23 7.34
C GLY A 18 2.56 2.90 7.03
N GLU A 19 2.19 1.86 7.77
CA GLU A 19 2.71 0.51 7.55
C GLU A 19 1.77 -0.31 6.65
N ILE A 20 2.33 -1.04 5.71
CA ILE A 20 1.59 -2.00 4.87
C ILE A 20 1.99 -3.40 5.31
N ARG A 21 1.01 -4.28 5.60
CA ARG A 21 1.28 -5.68 5.96
C ARG A 21 0.31 -6.62 5.27
N ALA A 22 0.77 -7.78 4.84
CA ALA A 22 -0.07 -8.77 4.19
C ALA A 22 -1.13 -9.35 5.15
N ALA A 23 -2.35 -9.53 4.65
CA ALA A 23 -3.42 -10.22 5.39
C ALA A 23 -3.01 -11.67 5.74
N ARG A 24 -3.42 -12.13 6.93
CA ARG A 24 -3.09 -13.46 7.47
C ARG A 24 -4.36 -14.30 7.66
N GLY A 25 -4.19 -15.62 7.78
CA GLY A 25 -5.29 -16.57 7.90
C GLY A 25 -6.03 -16.83 6.58
N THR A 26 -7.13 -17.59 6.66
CA THR A 26 -7.87 -18.11 5.49
C THR A 26 -8.98 -17.20 4.97
N ARG A 27 -9.29 -16.10 5.68
CA ARG A 27 -10.29 -15.12 5.25
C ARG A 27 -9.75 -14.30 4.09
N LEU A 28 -10.52 -14.23 2.99
CA LEU A 28 -10.16 -13.47 1.80
C LEU A 28 -10.55 -11.98 1.92
N THR A 29 -9.73 -11.11 1.34
CA THR A 29 -10.04 -9.70 1.11
C THR A 29 -10.52 -9.50 -0.33
N ALA A 30 -9.89 -10.19 -1.28
CA ALA A 30 -10.31 -10.33 -2.66
C ALA A 30 -11.38 -11.43 -2.83
N LYS A 31 -11.91 -11.59 -4.04
CA LYS A 31 -13.01 -12.52 -4.33
C LYS A 31 -12.55 -13.97 -4.55
N SER A 32 -11.25 -14.22 -4.71
CA SER A 32 -10.71 -15.55 -4.97
C SER A 32 -9.24 -15.66 -4.54
N TRP A 33 -8.76 -16.88 -4.30
CA TRP A 33 -7.34 -17.10 -4.01
C TRP A 33 -6.40 -16.67 -5.13
N MET A 34 -6.82 -16.81 -6.40
CA MET A 34 -6.02 -16.36 -7.54
C MET A 34 -5.75 -14.85 -7.53
N THR A 35 -6.63 -14.06 -6.91
CA THR A 35 -6.46 -12.60 -6.78
C THR A 35 -5.94 -12.19 -5.40
N GLU A 36 -6.25 -12.95 -4.35
CA GLU A 36 -5.73 -12.73 -3.00
C GLU A 36 -4.23 -13.02 -2.89
N ALA A 37 -3.75 -14.10 -3.52
CA ALA A 37 -2.35 -14.51 -3.43
C ALA A 37 -1.39 -13.41 -3.93
N PRO A 38 -1.52 -12.87 -5.16
CA PRO A 38 -0.64 -11.79 -5.61
C PRO A 38 -0.81 -10.51 -4.78
N LEU A 39 -2.01 -10.20 -4.30
CA LEU A 39 -2.23 -9.07 -3.39
C LEU A 39 -1.42 -9.22 -2.10
N ARG A 40 -1.47 -10.39 -1.47
CA ARG A 40 -0.70 -10.68 -0.25
C ARG A 40 0.80 -10.65 -0.51
N MET A 41 1.25 -11.17 -1.65
CA MET A 41 2.67 -11.11 -2.03
C MET A 41 3.15 -9.67 -2.23
N LEU A 42 2.35 -8.82 -2.88
CA LEU A 42 2.67 -7.41 -3.03
C LEU A 42 2.75 -6.71 -1.67
N MET A 43 1.74 -6.89 -0.82
CA MET A 43 1.73 -6.29 0.52
C MET A 43 2.87 -6.80 1.40
N ASN A 44 3.29 -8.07 1.24
CA ASN A 44 4.43 -8.64 1.95
C ASN A 44 5.75 -7.97 1.54
N ASN A 45 5.92 -7.64 0.26
CA ASN A 45 7.12 -6.93 -0.20
C ASN A 45 7.25 -5.52 0.39
N LEU A 46 6.16 -4.96 0.93
CA LEU A 46 6.11 -3.64 1.54
C LEU A 46 6.03 -3.70 3.08
N ASP A 47 6.06 -4.90 3.67
CA ASP A 47 6.06 -5.07 5.12
C ASP A 47 7.36 -4.49 5.71
N PRO A 48 7.30 -3.64 6.77
CA PRO A 48 8.50 -3.04 7.37
C PRO A 48 9.53 -4.06 7.87
N GLN A 49 9.12 -5.31 8.10
CA GLN A 49 10.04 -6.40 8.47
C GLN A 49 10.73 -7.06 7.26
N VAL A 50 10.28 -6.76 6.04
CA VAL A 50 10.75 -7.35 4.78
C VAL A 50 11.40 -6.30 3.89
N ALA A 51 10.78 -5.13 3.74
CA ALA A 51 11.23 -4.05 2.86
C ALA A 51 12.36 -3.24 3.50
N GLU A 52 13.35 -2.84 2.69
CA GLU A 52 14.43 -1.95 3.12
C GLU A 52 13.94 -0.51 3.37
N ASN A 53 13.00 -0.04 2.55
CA ASN A 53 12.41 1.30 2.67
C ASN A 53 10.90 1.26 2.36
N PRO A 54 10.06 0.92 3.35
CA PRO A 54 8.63 0.65 3.15
C PRO A 54 7.75 1.90 2.98
N THR A 55 8.22 3.07 3.38
CA THR A 55 7.44 4.33 3.47
C THR A 55 7.98 5.39 2.54
#